data_AF-A0A0B0EE96-F1
#
_entry.id   AF-A0A0B0EE96-F1
#
_cell.length_a   1.000
_cell.length_b   1.000
_cell.length_c   1.000
_cell.angle_alpha   90.00
_cell.angle_beta   90.00
_cell.angle_gamma   90.00
#
_symmetry.space_group_name_H-M   'P 1'
#
loop_
_entity.id
_entity.type
_entity.pdbx_description
1 polymer ?
#
loop_
_entity_poly.entity_id
_entity_poly.type
_entity_poly.pdbx_seq_one_letter_code
_entity_poly.pdbx_strand_id
1 'polypeptide(L)'
;MKSTNWWKYLLAVLVVGASGVTFMGISTYKDAPPKPDYISPSGVEIIQKDAVERGQLIFQKYALMEYGSMFGDGAARGPDFTAEALHRVAVEMNDLYGKQIAGGNIDELSQIEKDGISVRVKRELKTNRYDGERNIVVLTEGQVYAAERLVEYYSSKFKGDHKEAFKPAGYITDDAELKDLSAFFFWGAWVCAVERPGGDSSYTHNWPFDEYAGNTPTPSVKLWSVIGMLFLIFGLGAVLCTYSYYSKTSPLLVKENSVNNKSVDASVPTASQRATYKFFVVAVALFFVQIVAGVLTIHDFVGFTTFYGYNISELLQITITRSWHVQSSILWIATCWIAGSIFILPSIYRQEPKRQVLLINILFGLLVSVVVGMLVGCFMGPKNLLGDHWRLLGNQGWEFVELGKLWQVVLFAALIVWAVIIYRGVKPALKGQSAFSLPYWILYSVVAITILFLSSFVGG
;
A
#
# COMPACT_ATOMS: atom_id res chain seq x y z
N MET A 1 -11.28 26.50 31.42
CA MET A 1 -11.46 25.07 31.77
C MET A 1 -10.25 24.61 32.57
N LYS A 2 -10.42 24.09 33.80
CA LYS A 2 -9.31 23.44 34.53
C LYS A 2 -8.81 22.27 33.68
N SER A 3 -7.50 22.12 33.47
CA SER A 3 -6.90 21.12 32.57
C SER A 3 -7.12 19.66 32.99
N THR A 4 -7.89 19.42 34.05
CA THR A 4 -8.01 18.14 34.76
C THR A 4 -8.89 17.09 34.05
N ASN A 5 -9.62 17.45 32.98
CA ASN A 5 -10.55 16.53 32.30
C ASN A 5 -10.28 16.32 30.79
N TRP A 6 -9.19 16.86 30.22
CA TRP A 6 -8.89 16.67 28.78
C TRP A 6 -8.76 15.20 28.37
N TRP A 7 -8.36 14.33 29.30
CA TRP A 7 -8.26 12.88 29.06
C TRP A 7 -9.60 12.27 28.68
N LYS A 8 -10.72 12.82 29.16
CA LYS A 8 -12.06 12.29 28.85
C LYS A 8 -12.39 12.46 27.37
N TYR A 9 -12.06 13.62 26.79
CA TYR A 9 -12.27 13.88 25.37
C TYR A 9 -11.32 13.05 24.50
N LEU A 10 -10.04 12.95 24.89
CA LEU A 10 -9.08 12.11 24.19
C LEU A 10 -9.46 10.62 24.26
N LEU A 11 -9.91 10.16 25.42
CA LEU A 11 -10.39 8.80 25.60
C LEU A 11 -11.65 8.55 24.76
N ALA A 12 -12.58 9.51 24.70
CA ALA A 12 -13.76 9.38 23.85
C ALA A 12 -13.37 9.26 22.36
N VAL A 13 -12.45 10.11 21.89
CA VAL A 13 -11.92 10.03 20.51
C VAL A 13 -11.25 8.69 20.26
N LEU A 14 -10.42 8.22 21.20
CA LEU A 14 -9.71 6.95 21.09
C LEU A 14 -10.69 5.77 21.07
N VAL A 15 -11.68 5.74 21.96
CA VAL A 15 -12.68 4.66 22.05
C VAL A 15 -13.56 4.64 20.80
N VAL A 16 -14.09 5.79 20.37
CA VAL A 16 -14.92 5.87 19.15
C VAL A 16 -14.10 5.49 17.92
N GLY A 17 -12.88 6.03 17.78
CA GLY A 17 -11.99 5.71 16.66
C GLY A 17 -11.59 4.23 16.64
N ALA A 18 -11.13 3.68 17.77
CA ALA A 18 -10.73 2.27 17.86
C ALA A 18 -11.92 1.33 17.62
N SER A 19 -13.10 1.65 18.15
CA SER A 19 -14.32 0.85 17.96
C SER A 19 -14.76 0.88 16.50
N GLY A 20 -14.72 2.05 15.86
CA GLY A 20 -15.03 2.21 14.43
C GLY A 20 -14.07 1.42 13.54
N VAL A 21 -12.76 1.57 13.74
CA VAL A 21 -11.74 0.82 12.98
C VAL A 21 -11.86 -0.69 13.21
N THR A 22 -12.11 -1.12 14.45
CA THR A 22 -12.30 -2.55 14.78
C THR A 22 -13.56 -3.11 14.12
N PHE A 23 -14.68 -2.39 14.18
CA PHE A 23 -15.93 -2.78 13.53
C PHE A 23 -15.77 -2.89 12.01
N MET A 24 -15.12 -1.91 11.39
CA MET A 24 -14.83 -1.95 9.96
C MET A 24 -13.89 -3.10 9.61
N GLY A 25 -12.85 -3.34 10.41
CA GLY A 25 -11.96 -4.49 10.22
C GLY A 25 -12.69 -5.83 10.25
N ILE A 26 -13.55 -6.06 11.26
CA ILE A 26 -14.35 -7.30 11.36
C ILE A 26 -15.27 -7.43 10.13
N SER A 27 -15.94 -6.35 9.74
CA SER A 27 -16.82 -6.34 8.57
C SER A 27 -16.06 -6.65 7.28
N THR A 28 -14.86 -6.07 7.10
CA THR A 28 -14.00 -6.34 5.94
C THR A 28 -13.60 -7.81 5.85
N TYR A 29 -13.23 -8.47 6.95
CA TYR A 29 -12.89 -9.90 6.93
C TYR A 29 -14.09 -10.80 6.65
N LYS A 30 -15.25 -10.45 7.22
CA LYS A 30 -16.49 -11.22 7.04
C LYS A 30 -17.04 -11.11 5.62
N ASP A 31 -16.99 -9.90 5.06
CA ASP A 31 -17.62 -9.56 3.79
C ASP A 31 -16.59 -9.47 2.65
N ALA A 32 -15.39 -10.00 2.85
CA ALA A 32 -14.35 -10.12 1.82
C ALA A 32 -14.85 -10.99 0.66
N PRO A 33 -14.46 -10.69 -0.59
CA PRO A 33 -14.77 -11.55 -1.71
C PRO A 33 -14.11 -12.93 -1.53
N PRO A 34 -14.82 -14.03 -1.85
CA PRO A 34 -14.25 -15.37 -1.76
C PRO A 34 -13.21 -15.59 -2.86
N LYS A 35 -12.41 -16.66 -2.69
CA LYS A 35 -11.52 -17.21 -3.72
C LYS A 35 -12.05 -18.61 -4.11
N PRO A 36 -12.93 -18.69 -5.13
CA PRO A 36 -13.57 -19.94 -5.53
C PRO A 36 -12.81 -20.68 -6.63
N ASP A 37 -13.20 -21.92 -6.88
CA ASP A 37 -12.91 -22.59 -8.15
C ASP A 37 -13.91 -22.15 -9.23
N TYR A 38 -13.44 -21.96 -10.46
CA TYR A 38 -14.25 -21.55 -11.59
C TYR A 38 -14.43 -22.72 -12.56
N ILE A 39 -15.68 -23.07 -12.84
CA ILE A 39 -16.05 -24.18 -13.72
C ILE A 39 -16.90 -23.71 -14.89
N SER A 40 -16.85 -24.42 -16.00
CA SER A 40 -17.71 -24.21 -17.16
C SER A 40 -19.16 -24.63 -16.86
N PRO A 41 -20.13 -24.27 -17.73
CA PRO A 41 -21.49 -24.79 -17.63
C PRO A 41 -21.58 -26.32 -17.70
N SER A 42 -20.61 -26.98 -18.36
CA SER A 42 -20.52 -28.44 -18.46
C SER A 42 -19.81 -29.11 -17.27
N GLY A 43 -19.35 -28.33 -16.28
CA GLY A 43 -18.65 -28.83 -15.10
C GLY A 43 -17.15 -29.08 -15.31
N VAL A 44 -16.58 -28.60 -16.41
CA VAL A 44 -15.12 -28.65 -16.65
C VAL A 44 -14.45 -27.53 -15.87
N GLU A 45 -13.36 -27.85 -15.19
CA GLU A 45 -12.60 -26.87 -14.42
C GLU A 45 -11.80 -25.92 -15.32
N ILE A 46 -11.89 -24.62 -15.05
CA ILE A 46 -11.25 -23.56 -15.85
C ILE A 46 -10.14 -22.87 -15.07
N ILE A 47 -10.43 -22.39 -13.86
CA ILE A 47 -9.46 -21.77 -12.95
C ILE A 47 -9.64 -22.36 -11.55
N GLN A 48 -8.56 -22.91 -11.00
CA GLN A 48 -8.54 -23.36 -9.60
C GLN A 48 -8.30 -22.21 -8.64
N LYS A 49 -8.84 -22.31 -7.43
CA LYS A 49 -8.50 -21.43 -6.31
C LYS A 49 -6.99 -21.35 -6.09
N ASP A 50 -6.30 -22.49 -6.11
CA ASP A 50 -4.85 -22.53 -5.86
C ASP A 50 -4.06 -21.78 -6.94
N ALA A 51 -4.58 -21.73 -8.18
CA ALA A 51 -3.98 -20.93 -9.25
C ALA A 51 -4.09 -19.42 -8.98
N VAL A 52 -5.23 -18.97 -8.44
CA VAL A 52 -5.42 -17.57 -8.00
C VAL A 52 -4.45 -17.21 -6.87
N GLU A 53 -4.26 -18.10 -5.90
CA GLU A 53 -3.35 -17.88 -4.78
C GLU A 53 -1.88 -17.86 -5.23
N ARG A 54 -1.47 -18.78 -6.10
CA ARG A 54 -0.13 -18.76 -6.70
C ARG A 54 0.08 -17.53 -7.58
N GLY A 55 -0.92 -17.12 -8.34
CA GLY A 55 -0.90 -15.89 -9.13
C GLY A 55 -0.67 -14.64 -8.28
N GLN A 56 -1.32 -14.56 -7.12
CA GLN A 56 -1.07 -13.48 -6.15
C GLN A 56 0.38 -13.48 -5.66
N LEU A 57 0.96 -14.66 -5.37
CA LEU A 57 2.36 -14.77 -4.96
C LEU A 57 3.33 -14.37 -6.08
N ILE A 58 3.00 -14.68 -7.34
CA ILE A 58 3.78 -14.26 -8.52
C ILE A 58 3.72 -12.74 -8.69
N PHE A 59 2.53 -12.14 -8.57
CA PHE A 59 2.35 -10.70 -8.58
C PHE A 59 3.24 -10.00 -7.54
N GLN A 60 3.32 -10.57 -6.34
CA GLN A 60 4.15 -10.08 -5.26
C GLN A 60 5.65 -10.30 -5.52
N LYS A 61 6.05 -11.52 -5.90
CA LYS A 61 7.44 -11.92 -6.19
C LYS A 61 8.11 -10.97 -7.18
N TYR A 62 7.40 -10.64 -8.26
CA TYR A 62 7.88 -9.74 -9.31
C TYR A 62 7.62 -8.26 -9.03
N ALA A 63 7.15 -7.91 -7.82
CA ALA A 63 6.83 -6.55 -7.39
C ALA A 63 5.98 -5.79 -8.42
N LEU A 64 4.95 -6.43 -8.98
CA LEU A 64 4.15 -5.84 -10.05
C LEU A 64 3.33 -4.62 -9.59
N MET A 65 3.08 -4.47 -8.28
CA MET A 65 2.48 -3.29 -7.69
C MET A 65 3.38 -2.03 -7.77
N GLU A 66 4.68 -2.22 -8.02
CA GLU A 66 5.63 -1.12 -8.29
C GLU A 66 5.64 -0.70 -9.76
N TYR A 67 4.93 -1.44 -10.62
CA TYR A 67 4.76 -1.12 -12.02
C TYR A 67 3.33 -0.66 -12.33
N GLY A 68 2.35 -1.49 -12.01
CA GLY A 68 0.92 -1.20 -12.15
C GLY A 68 0.21 -1.24 -10.79
N SER A 69 -1.10 -1.42 -10.83
CA SER A 69 -1.94 -1.49 -9.62
C SER A 69 -2.87 -2.70 -9.62
N MET A 70 -3.32 -3.08 -8.41
CA MET A 70 -4.36 -4.07 -8.19
C MET A 70 -5.44 -3.42 -7.32
N PHE A 71 -6.70 -3.46 -7.75
CA PHE A 71 -7.80 -2.75 -7.08
C PHE A 71 -7.58 -1.23 -6.91
N GLY A 72 -6.77 -0.61 -7.78
CA GLY A 72 -6.44 0.80 -7.76
C GLY A 72 -5.26 1.17 -6.87
N ASP A 73 -4.76 0.26 -6.05
CA ASP A 73 -3.58 0.48 -5.22
C ASP A 73 -2.32 0.02 -5.96
N GLY A 74 -1.31 0.89 -6.01
CA GLY A 74 -0.01 0.62 -6.63
C GLY A 74 0.48 1.75 -7.54
N ALA A 75 1.40 1.40 -8.42
CA ALA A 75 2.04 2.31 -9.35
C ALA A 75 1.15 2.64 -10.56
N ALA A 76 1.39 3.81 -11.15
CA ALA A 76 0.63 4.32 -12.30
C ALA A 76 1.43 4.29 -13.61
N ARG A 77 2.47 3.44 -13.72
CA ARG A 77 3.24 3.29 -14.96
C ARG A 77 2.62 2.24 -15.88
N GLY A 78 2.29 1.10 -15.31
CA GLY A 78 1.55 0.02 -15.93
C GLY A 78 0.04 0.24 -15.84
N PRO A 79 -0.76 -0.73 -16.29
CA PRO A 79 -2.20 -0.68 -16.11
C PRO A 79 -2.57 -0.90 -14.63
N ASP A 80 -3.83 -0.64 -14.31
CA ASP A 80 -4.46 -1.41 -13.25
C ASP A 80 -4.83 -2.78 -13.80
N PHE A 81 -4.23 -3.85 -13.25
CA PHE A 81 -4.41 -5.20 -13.76
C PHE A 81 -5.85 -5.70 -13.57
N THR A 82 -6.54 -5.26 -12.51
CA THR A 82 -7.94 -5.60 -12.30
C THR A 82 -8.85 -4.94 -13.35
N ALA A 83 -8.67 -3.65 -13.59
CA ALA A 83 -9.45 -2.89 -14.56
C ALA A 83 -9.17 -3.35 -15.99
N GLU A 84 -7.91 -3.61 -16.32
CA GLU A 84 -7.53 -4.16 -17.62
C GLU A 84 -8.15 -5.55 -17.82
N ALA A 85 -8.02 -6.46 -16.85
CA ALA A 85 -8.62 -7.79 -16.96
C ALA A 85 -10.15 -7.72 -17.10
N LEU A 86 -10.83 -6.85 -16.33
CA LEU A 86 -12.27 -6.66 -16.43
C LEU A 86 -12.68 -6.19 -17.83
N HIS A 87 -11.99 -5.17 -18.33
CA HIS A 87 -12.27 -4.63 -19.65
C HIS A 87 -12.02 -5.68 -20.74
N ARG A 88 -10.91 -6.41 -20.67
CA ARG A 88 -10.60 -7.51 -21.60
C ARG A 88 -11.68 -8.57 -21.54
N VAL A 89 -12.12 -9.00 -20.36
CA VAL A 89 -13.19 -9.99 -20.24
C VAL A 89 -14.48 -9.50 -20.92
N ALA A 90 -14.88 -8.25 -20.70
CA ALA A 90 -16.06 -7.69 -21.35
C ALA A 90 -15.91 -7.63 -22.88
N VAL A 91 -14.75 -7.21 -23.39
CA VAL A 91 -14.47 -7.14 -24.84
C VAL A 91 -14.48 -8.52 -25.48
N GLU A 92 -13.79 -9.50 -24.91
CA GLU A 92 -13.73 -10.87 -25.46
C GLU A 92 -15.11 -11.55 -25.46
N MET A 93 -15.95 -11.29 -24.45
CA MET A 93 -17.33 -11.77 -24.45
C MET A 93 -18.19 -11.11 -25.54
N ASN A 94 -18.05 -9.80 -25.76
CA ASN A 94 -18.76 -9.10 -26.83
C ASN A 94 -18.33 -9.63 -28.21
N ASP A 95 -17.03 -9.84 -28.42
CA ASP A 95 -16.46 -10.38 -29.65
C ASP A 95 -16.97 -11.81 -29.95
N LEU A 96 -16.97 -12.69 -28.94
CA LEU A 96 -17.50 -14.05 -29.08
C LEU A 96 -18.98 -14.04 -29.52
N TYR A 97 -19.83 -13.31 -28.81
CA TYR A 97 -21.26 -13.26 -29.11
C TYR A 97 -21.55 -12.54 -30.43
N GLY A 98 -20.73 -11.54 -30.79
CA GLY A 98 -20.78 -10.89 -32.09
C GLY A 98 -20.47 -11.85 -33.24
N LYS A 99 -19.41 -12.66 -33.12
CA LYS A 99 -19.07 -13.70 -34.11
C LYS A 99 -20.16 -14.75 -34.25
N GLN A 100 -20.79 -15.15 -33.14
CA GLN A 100 -21.89 -16.12 -33.16
C GLN A 100 -23.12 -15.61 -33.91
N ILE A 101 -23.46 -14.32 -33.76
CA ILE A 101 -24.63 -13.71 -34.40
C ILE A 101 -24.35 -13.39 -35.88
N ALA A 102 -23.18 -12.82 -36.18
CA ALA A 102 -22.84 -12.36 -37.53
C ALA A 102 -22.16 -13.42 -38.42
N GLY A 103 -22.21 -14.71 -38.05
CA GLY A 103 -21.56 -15.78 -38.82
C GLY A 103 -20.04 -15.59 -38.99
N GLY A 104 -19.39 -14.87 -38.07
CA GLY A 104 -17.96 -14.59 -38.07
C GLY A 104 -17.54 -13.19 -38.53
N ASN A 105 -18.43 -12.39 -39.13
CA ASN A 105 -18.10 -11.02 -39.57
C ASN A 105 -18.80 -9.94 -38.72
N ILE A 106 -18.16 -9.51 -37.63
CA ILE A 106 -18.72 -8.53 -36.68
C ILE A 106 -19.10 -7.19 -37.32
N ASP A 107 -18.49 -6.83 -38.46
CA ASP A 107 -18.80 -5.58 -39.18
C ASP A 107 -20.22 -5.56 -39.76
N GLU A 108 -20.85 -6.74 -39.92
CA GLU A 108 -22.22 -6.88 -40.41
C GLU A 108 -23.28 -6.70 -39.32
N LEU A 109 -22.88 -6.60 -38.04
CA LEU A 109 -23.82 -6.41 -36.93
C LEU A 109 -24.51 -5.04 -37.01
N SER A 110 -25.84 -5.07 -36.98
CA SER A 110 -26.68 -3.89 -36.78
C SER A 110 -26.47 -3.30 -35.37
N GLN A 111 -26.83 -2.02 -35.18
CA GLN A 111 -26.73 -1.38 -33.86
C GLN A 111 -27.59 -2.09 -32.81
N ILE A 112 -28.77 -2.60 -33.19
CA ILE A 112 -29.67 -3.33 -32.28
C ILE A 112 -29.00 -4.63 -31.78
N GLU A 113 -28.27 -5.33 -32.65
CA GLU A 113 -27.54 -6.53 -32.25
C GLU A 113 -26.37 -6.19 -31.33
N LYS A 114 -25.61 -5.14 -31.65
CA LYS A 114 -24.52 -4.64 -30.79
C LYS A 114 -25.03 -4.26 -29.40
N ASP A 115 -26.13 -3.52 -29.33
CA ASP A 115 -26.76 -3.11 -28.07
C ASP A 115 -27.28 -4.34 -27.29
N GLY A 116 -27.90 -5.30 -27.97
CA GLY A 116 -28.38 -6.55 -27.38
C GLY A 116 -27.25 -7.39 -26.78
N ILE A 117 -26.14 -7.54 -27.52
CA ILE A 117 -24.93 -8.24 -27.03
C ILE A 117 -24.35 -7.51 -25.83
N SER A 118 -24.18 -6.19 -25.92
CA SER A 118 -23.62 -5.38 -24.82
C SER A 118 -24.44 -5.53 -23.53
N VAL A 119 -25.78 -5.46 -23.63
CA VAL A 119 -26.67 -5.66 -22.47
C VAL A 119 -26.59 -7.08 -21.92
N ARG A 120 -26.50 -8.10 -22.79
CA ARG A 120 -26.30 -9.50 -22.38
C ARG A 120 -25.01 -9.65 -21.58
N VAL A 121 -23.89 -9.13 -22.08
CA VAL A 121 -22.58 -9.23 -21.43
C VAL A 121 -22.60 -8.57 -20.06
N LYS A 122 -23.15 -7.34 -19.95
CA LYS A 122 -23.31 -6.65 -18.65
C LYS A 122 -24.11 -7.48 -17.66
N ARG A 123 -25.25 -8.03 -18.07
CA ARG A 123 -26.07 -8.90 -17.21
C ARG A 123 -25.32 -10.16 -16.78
N GLU A 124 -24.61 -10.81 -17.70
CA GLU A 124 -23.83 -12.01 -17.40
C GLU A 124 -22.71 -11.74 -16.40
N LEU A 125 -21.97 -10.63 -16.57
CA LEU A 125 -20.90 -10.21 -15.66
C LEU A 125 -21.39 -9.81 -14.28
N LYS A 126 -22.54 -9.11 -14.21
CA LYS A 126 -23.13 -8.68 -12.93
C LYS A 126 -23.76 -9.83 -12.13
N THR A 127 -24.29 -10.84 -12.81
CA THR A 127 -24.99 -11.96 -12.15
C THR A 127 -24.03 -12.82 -11.33
N ASN A 128 -24.27 -12.89 -10.03
CA ASN A 128 -23.48 -13.73 -9.13
C ASN A 128 -23.90 -15.20 -9.20
N ARG A 129 -22.99 -16.05 -9.70
CA ARG A 129 -23.16 -17.51 -9.82
C ARG A 129 -22.29 -18.29 -8.82
N TYR A 130 -21.91 -17.65 -7.72
CA TYR A 130 -21.15 -18.26 -6.63
C TYR A 130 -22.05 -19.16 -5.76
N ASP A 131 -21.64 -20.42 -5.62
CA ASP A 131 -22.19 -21.37 -4.65
C ASP A 131 -21.28 -21.41 -3.43
N GLY A 132 -21.77 -20.86 -2.31
CA GLY A 132 -21.02 -20.76 -1.06
C GLY A 132 -20.83 -22.08 -0.32
N GLU A 133 -21.62 -23.11 -0.59
CA GLU A 133 -21.45 -24.43 0.05
C GLU A 133 -20.30 -25.19 -0.59
N ARG A 134 -20.19 -25.10 -1.91
CA ARG A 134 -19.15 -25.77 -2.70
C ARG A 134 -17.91 -24.91 -2.96
N ASN A 135 -17.98 -23.61 -2.68
CA ASN A 135 -16.95 -22.61 -3.02
C ASN A 135 -16.61 -22.62 -4.52
N ILE A 136 -17.63 -22.67 -5.37
CA ILE A 136 -17.48 -22.70 -6.84
C ILE A 136 -18.23 -21.54 -7.50
N VAL A 137 -17.75 -21.10 -8.65
CA VAL A 137 -18.47 -20.20 -9.55
C VAL A 137 -18.66 -20.90 -10.89
N VAL A 138 -19.90 -21.01 -11.33
CA VAL A 138 -20.21 -21.50 -12.68
C VAL A 138 -20.14 -20.34 -13.65
N LEU A 139 -19.14 -20.34 -14.53
CA LEU A 139 -18.94 -19.34 -15.57
C LEU A 139 -19.89 -19.55 -16.75
N THR A 140 -20.26 -18.48 -17.46
CA THR A 140 -20.93 -18.59 -18.77
C THR A 140 -19.93 -18.98 -19.86
N GLU A 141 -20.40 -19.46 -21.01
CA GLU A 141 -19.52 -19.78 -22.15
C GLU A 141 -18.65 -18.59 -22.56
N GLY A 142 -19.21 -17.37 -22.56
CA GLY A 142 -18.44 -16.16 -22.83
C GLY A 142 -17.35 -15.90 -21.79
N GLN A 143 -17.64 -16.12 -20.50
CA GLN A 143 -16.65 -15.95 -19.44
C GLN A 143 -15.53 -17.00 -19.52
N VAL A 144 -15.85 -18.24 -19.89
CA VAL A 144 -14.85 -19.30 -20.13
C VAL A 144 -13.91 -18.90 -21.28
N TYR A 145 -14.49 -18.50 -22.41
CA TYR A 145 -13.71 -18.03 -23.57
C TYR A 145 -12.80 -16.84 -23.21
N ALA A 146 -13.34 -15.86 -22.46
CA ALA A 146 -12.59 -14.70 -22.04
C ALA A 146 -11.44 -15.05 -21.07
N ALA A 147 -11.63 -16.01 -20.16
CA ALA A 147 -10.59 -16.46 -19.25
C ALA A 147 -9.38 -17.07 -19.99
N GLU A 148 -9.63 -17.85 -21.04
CA GLU A 148 -8.57 -18.43 -21.88
C GLU A 148 -7.80 -17.35 -22.67
N ARG A 149 -8.54 -16.41 -23.28
CA ARG A 149 -7.96 -15.27 -24.01
C ARG A 149 -7.12 -14.36 -23.10
N LEU A 150 -7.48 -14.26 -21.82
CA LEU A 150 -6.73 -13.46 -20.86
C LEU A 150 -5.32 -14.00 -20.62
N VAL A 151 -5.15 -15.33 -20.62
CA VAL A 151 -3.83 -15.98 -20.49
C VAL A 151 -2.94 -15.63 -21.68
N GLU A 152 -3.48 -15.70 -22.89
CA GLU A 152 -2.77 -15.31 -24.11
C GLU A 152 -2.36 -13.83 -24.09
N TYR A 153 -3.30 -12.96 -23.67
CA TYR A 153 -3.09 -11.53 -23.57
C TYR A 153 -1.93 -11.18 -22.62
N TYR A 154 -1.97 -11.65 -21.37
CA TYR A 154 -0.90 -11.35 -20.42
C TYR A 154 0.41 -12.04 -20.75
N SER A 155 0.38 -13.25 -21.31
CA SER A 155 1.60 -13.92 -21.78
C SER A 155 2.31 -13.09 -22.84
N SER A 156 1.59 -12.56 -23.83
CA SER A 156 2.17 -11.69 -24.86
C SER A 156 2.74 -10.39 -24.26
N LYS A 157 2.10 -9.85 -23.22
CA LYS A 157 2.51 -8.60 -22.56
C LYS A 157 3.80 -8.74 -21.76
N PHE A 158 3.96 -9.83 -21.02
CA PHE A 158 5.14 -10.04 -20.19
C PHE A 158 6.32 -10.65 -20.95
N LYS A 159 6.06 -11.45 -22.00
CA LYS A 159 7.11 -11.98 -22.89
C LYS A 159 7.69 -10.93 -23.83
N GLY A 160 6.92 -9.91 -24.21
CA GLY A 160 7.40 -8.79 -25.04
C GLY A 160 6.75 -8.67 -26.42
N ASP A 161 5.80 -9.56 -26.75
CA ASP A 161 5.18 -9.66 -28.07
C ASP A 161 3.99 -8.70 -28.26
N HIS A 162 3.59 -7.98 -27.21
CA HIS A 162 2.49 -7.01 -27.24
C HIS A 162 2.97 -5.56 -27.44
N LYS A 163 2.17 -4.73 -28.10
CA LYS A 163 2.48 -3.30 -28.32
C LYS A 163 2.69 -2.52 -27.00
N GLU A 164 1.95 -2.91 -25.97
CA GLU A 164 2.01 -2.36 -24.60
C GLU A 164 2.72 -3.31 -23.64
N ALA A 165 3.69 -4.09 -24.15
CA ALA A 165 4.46 -5.02 -23.36
C ALA A 165 5.16 -4.34 -22.18
N PHE A 166 5.35 -5.12 -21.12
CA PHE A 166 6.22 -4.76 -20.02
C PHE A 166 7.64 -4.52 -20.55
N LYS A 167 8.33 -3.50 -20.00
CA LYS A 167 9.72 -3.20 -20.35
C LYS A 167 10.61 -3.37 -19.12
N PRO A 168 11.73 -4.10 -19.23
CA PRO A 168 12.24 -4.80 -20.42
C PRO A 168 11.40 -6.04 -20.79
N ALA A 169 11.46 -6.45 -22.06
CA ALA A 169 10.79 -7.66 -22.54
C ALA A 169 11.32 -8.91 -21.83
N GLY A 170 10.49 -9.95 -21.74
CA GLY A 170 10.83 -11.21 -21.06
C GLY A 170 10.94 -11.08 -19.55
N TYR A 171 10.18 -10.16 -18.93
CA TYR A 171 10.19 -9.96 -17.48
C TYR A 171 9.71 -11.19 -16.71
N ILE A 172 8.69 -11.88 -17.27
CA ILE A 172 8.22 -13.19 -16.84
C ILE A 172 8.14 -14.05 -18.09
N THR A 173 8.78 -15.22 -18.07
CA THR A 173 8.89 -16.12 -19.24
C THR A 173 8.27 -17.49 -19.02
N ASP A 174 8.06 -17.89 -17.76
CA ASP A 174 7.45 -19.17 -17.39
C ASP A 174 5.95 -19.16 -17.69
N ASP A 175 5.50 -20.09 -18.54
CA ASP A 175 4.10 -20.20 -18.96
C ASP A 175 3.16 -20.62 -17.83
N ALA A 176 3.63 -21.41 -16.87
CA ALA A 176 2.84 -21.79 -15.71
C ALA A 176 2.65 -20.59 -14.77
N GLU A 177 3.70 -19.79 -14.54
CA GLU A 177 3.59 -18.55 -13.76
C GLU A 177 2.63 -17.55 -14.43
N LEU A 178 2.69 -17.40 -15.77
CA LEU A 178 1.82 -16.50 -16.51
C LEU A 178 0.35 -16.94 -16.49
N LYS A 179 0.09 -18.25 -16.53
CA LYS A 179 -1.26 -18.81 -16.38
C LYS A 179 -1.84 -18.52 -15.00
N ASP A 180 -1.08 -18.80 -13.94
CA ASP A 180 -1.51 -18.53 -12.55
C ASP A 180 -1.68 -17.01 -12.31
N LEU A 181 -0.79 -16.18 -12.82
CA LEU A 181 -0.90 -14.72 -12.72
C LEU A 181 -2.17 -14.20 -13.40
N SER A 182 -2.49 -14.74 -14.59
CA SER A 182 -3.72 -14.40 -15.30
C SER A 182 -4.97 -14.84 -14.55
N ALA A 183 -4.93 -15.97 -13.85
CA ALA A 183 -6.00 -16.41 -12.95
C ALA A 183 -6.22 -15.43 -11.80
N PHE A 184 -5.15 -14.87 -11.21
CA PHE A 184 -5.27 -13.83 -10.19
C PHE A 184 -5.90 -12.54 -10.72
N PHE A 185 -5.52 -12.10 -11.92
CA PHE A 185 -6.13 -10.93 -12.56
C PHE A 185 -7.60 -11.18 -12.94
N PHE A 186 -7.93 -12.39 -13.41
CA PHE A 186 -9.32 -12.80 -13.66
C PHE A 186 -10.15 -12.78 -12.37
N TRP A 187 -9.62 -13.30 -11.26
CA TRP A 187 -10.29 -13.21 -9.96
C TRP A 187 -10.55 -11.74 -9.58
N GLY A 188 -9.57 -10.86 -9.73
CA GLY A 188 -9.75 -9.42 -9.51
C GLY A 188 -10.89 -8.84 -10.36
N ALA A 189 -10.89 -9.15 -11.65
CA ALA A 189 -11.93 -8.72 -12.58
C ALA A 189 -13.32 -9.23 -12.16
N TRP A 190 -13.43 -10.50 -11.78
CA TRP A 190 -14.67 -11.10 -11.30
C TRP A 190 -15.19 -10.39 -10.04
N VAL A 191 -14.31 -10.15 -9.06
CA VAL A 191 -14.63 -9.40 -7.82
C VAL A 191 -15.19 -8.02 -8.15
N CYS A 192 -14.62 -7.33 -9.12
CA CYS A 192 -15.03 -5.98 -9.52
C CYS A 192 -16.30 -5.93 -10.37
N ALA A 193 -16.63 -7.02 -11.08
CA ALA A 193 -17.81 -7.10 -11.93
C ALA A 193 -19.05 -7.50 -11.14
N VAL A 194 -18.96 -8.62 -10.42
CA VAL A 194 -20.11 -9.37 -9.93
C VAL A 194 -20.78 -8.70 -8.75
N GLU A 195 -22.11 -8.64 -8.74
CA GLU A 195 -22.89 -8.08 -7.64
C GLU A 195 -22.74 -8.93 -6.36
N ARG A 196 -22.68 -8.28 -5.20
CA ARG A 196 -22.68 -8.98 -3.90
C ARG A 196 -23.98 -9.78 -3.73
N PRO A 197 -23.95 -10.95 -3.07
CA PRO A 197 -25.17 -11.67 -2.74
C PRO A 197 -26.17 -10.76 -1.99
N GLY A 198 -27.34 -10.52 -2.58
CA GLY A 198 -28.38 -9.67 -2.01
C GLY A 198 -28.11 -8.16 -2.03
N GLY A 199 -27.13 -7.69 -2.82
CA GLY A 199 -26.82 -6.25 -2.96
C GLY A 199 -26.81 -5.76 -4.41
N ASP A 200 -26.90 -4.44 -4.58
CA ASP A 200 -27.02 -3.78 -5.90
C ASP A 200 -25.68 -3.24 -6.45
N SER A 201 -24.55 -3.75 -5.94
CA SER A 201 -23.21 -3.31 -6.35
C SER A 201 -22.21 -4.45 -6.29
N SER A 202 -21.12 -4.32 -7.04
CA SER A 202 -20.04 -5.31 -6.95
C SER A 202 -19.35 -5.33 -5.60
N TYR A 203 -18.47 -6.32 -5.38
CA TYR A 203 -17.70 -6.42 -4.13
C TYR A 203 -16.88 -5.15 -3.83
N THR A 204 -16.52 -4.40 -4.87
CA THR A 204 -15.77 -3.14 -4.84
C THR A 204 -16.65 -1.90 -5.11
N HIS A 205 -17.96 -2.00 -4.87
CA HIS A 205 -18.91 -0.89 -5.07
C HIS A 205 -18.93 -0.32 -6.50
N ASN A 206 -18.85 -1.20 -7.50
CA ASN A 206 -18.77 -0.88 -8.94
C ASN A 206 -17.50 -0.14 -9.37
N TRP A 207 -16.42 -0.24 -8.59
CA TRP A 207 -15.08 0.06 -9.08
C TRP A 207 -14.52 -1.16 -9.84
N PRO A 208 -13.73 -0.99 -10.94
CA PRO A 208 -13.39 0.26 -11.61
C PRO A 208 -14.52 0.72 -12.53
N PHE A 209 -14.51 1.99 -12.92
CA PHE A 209 -15.44 2.51 -13.91
C PHE A 209 -15.19 1.84 -15.26
N ASP A 210 -16.19 1.09 -15.75
CA ASP A 210 -16.20 0.49 -17.07
C ASP A 210 -17.65 0.28 -17.52
N GLU A 211 -18.10 1.11 -18.45
CA GLU A 211 -19.46 1.01 -18.99
C GLU A 211 -19.71 -0.28 -19.78
N TYR A 212 -18.67 -0.88 -20.38
CA TYR A 212 -18.77 -2.16 -21.09
C TYR A 212 -19.03 -3.31 -20.13
N ALA A 213 -18.45 -3.26 -18.93
CA ALA A 213 -18.71 -4.22 -17.85
C ALA A 213 -19.96 -3.89 -17.00
N GLY A 214 -20.57 -2.73 -17.21
CA GLY A 214 -21.74 -2.28 -16.45
C GLY A 214 -21.41 -1.65 -15.10
N ASN A 215 -20.15 -1.26 -14.89
CA ASN A 215 -19.71 -0.59 -13.68
C ASN A 215 -19.89 0.92 -13.79
N THR A 216 -20.83 1.45 -13.01
CA THR A 216 -21.09 2.88 -12.87
C THR A 216 -21.24 3.27 -11.39
N PRO A 217 -20.98 4.55 -11.02
CA PRO A 217 -21.04 4.99 -9.63
C PRO A 217 -22.41 4.76 -9.02
N THR A 218 -22.44 4.03 -7.90
CA THR A 218 -23.68 3.71 -7.18
C THR A 218 -24.32 4.97 -6.55
N PRO A 219 -25.64 4.96 -6.27
CA PRO A 219 -26.29 6.06 -5.56
C PRO A 219 -25.63 6.39 -4.21
N SER A 220 -25.17 5.36 -3.48
CA SER A 220 -24.49 5.51 -2.19
C SER A 220 -23.18 6.29 -2.31
N VAL A 221 -22.34 5.97 -3.30
CA VAL A 221 -21.07 6.68 -3.56
C VAL A 221 -21.32 8.17 -3.82
N LYS A 222 -22.34 8.50 -4.62
CA LYS A 222 -22.72 9.89 -4.91
C LYS A 222 -23.18 10.63 -3.65
N LEU A 223 -24.05 10.01 -2.85
CA LEU A 223 -24.62 10.61 -1.64
C LEU A 223 -23.54 10.89 -0.58
N TRP A 224 -22.69 9.90 -0.27
CA TRP A 224 -21.64 10.05 0.75
C TRP A 224 -20.54 11.03 0.35
N SER A 225 -20.29 11.21 -0.95
CA SER A 225 -19.36 12.24 -1.45
C SER A 225 -19.86 13.64 -1.11
N VAL A 226 -21.16 13.91 -1.30
CA VAL A 226 -21.78 15.21 -0.96
C VAL A 226 -21.78 15.42 0.56
N ILE A 227 -22.18 14.41 1.34
CA ILE A 227 -22.19 14.48 2.80
C ILE A 227 -20.77 14.74 3.34
N GLY A 228 -19.76 14.03 2.82
CA GLY A 228 -18.36 14.21 3.23
C GLY A 228 -17.84 15.62 2.97
N MET A 229 -18.17 16.19 1.81
CA MET A 229 -17.81 17.58 1.49
C MET A 229 -18.47 18.58 2.45
N LEU A 230 -19.77 18.43 2.74
CA LEU A 230 -20.47 19.30 3.69
C LEU A 230 -19.88 19.15 5.10
N PHE A 231 -19.60 17.94 5.54
CA PHE A 231 -18.98 17.67 6.84
C PHE A 231 -17.60 18.32 6.95
N LEU A 232 -16.79 18.30 5.89
CA LEU A 232 -15.50 18.99 5.87
C LEU A 232 -15.67 20.51 6.03
N ILE A 233 -16.58 21.13 5.26
CA ILE A 233 -16.82 22.59 5.30
C ILE A 233 -17.30 23.02 6.69
N PHE A 234 -18.35 22.38 7.21
CA PHE A 234 -18.91 22.73 8.51
C PHE A 234 -17.99 22.34 9.66
N GLY A 235 -17.27 21.23 9.56
CA GLY A 235 -16.28 20.78 10.53
C GLY A 235 -15.12 21.76 10.66
N LEU A 236 -14.54 22.20 9.54
CA LEU A 236 -13.49 23.23 9.53
C LEU A 236 -14.02 24.55 10.09
N GLY A 237 -15.22 24.98 9.70
CA GLY A 237 -15.86 26.18 10.26
C GLY A 237 -16.02 26.09 11.78
N ALA A 238 -16.50 24.96 12.30
CA ALA A 238 -16.65 24.73 13.73
C ALA A 238 -15.31 24.77 14.48
N VAL A 239 -14.26 24.14 13.93
CA VAL A 239 -12.91 24.17 14.50
C VAL A 239 -12.36 25.59 14.55
N LEU A 240 -12.47 26.36 13.45
CA LEU A 240 -11.99 27.74 13.37
C LEU A 240 -12.75 28.68 14.32
N CYS A 241 -14.07 28.55 14.42
CA CYS A 241 -14.88 29.32 15.38
C CYS A 241 -14.49 28.99 16.82
N THR A 242 -14.32 27.71 17.14
CA THR A 242 -13.91 27.24 18.47
C THR A 242 -12.52 27.75 18.83
N TYR A 243 -11.57 27.64 17.91
CA TYR A 243 -10.21 28.16 18.08
C TYR A 243 -10.20 29.68 18.29
N SER A 244 -10.95 30.44 17.49
CA SER A 244 -11.07 31.89 17.63
C SER A 244 -11.65 32.31 18.98
N TYR A 245 -12.65 31.58 19.46
CA TYR A 245 -13.25 31.82 20.78
C TYR A 245 -12.26 31.55 21.93
N TYR A 246 -11.56 30.42 21.90
CA TYR A 246 -10.64 30.03 22.96
C TYR A 246 -9.30 30.79 22.93
N SER A 247 -8.79 31.14 21.74
CA SER A 247 -7.56 31.94 21.62
C SER A 247 -7.70 33.33 22.21
N LYS A 248 -8.88 33.96 22.08
CA LYS A 248 -9.17 35.27 22.68
C LYS A 248 -9.37 35.22 24.20
N THR A 249 -9.74 34.06 24.75
CA THR A 249 -10.08 33.89 26.18
C THR A 249 -8.97 33.21 26.98
N SER A 250 -7.94 32.68 26.33
CA SER A 250 -6.82 32.02 26.98
C SER A 250 -5.66 33.01 27.20
N PRO A 251 -5.16 33.19 28.43
CA PRO A 251 -3.98 34.01 28.72
C PRO A 251 -2.66 33.31 28.30
N LEU A 252 -2.67 32.56 27.19
CA LEU A 252 -1.49 31.93 26.59
C LEU A 252 -0.63 32.95 25.84
N LEU A 253 -0.44 34.14 26.41
CA LEU A 253 0.68 35.00 26.06
C LEU A 253 1.89 34.45 26.80
N VAL A 254 2.45 33.35 26.29
CA VAL A 254 3.78 32.92 26.68
C VAL A 254 4.69 34.09 26.31
N LYS A 255 5.26 34.76 27.31
CA LYS A 255 6.40 35.67 27.08
C LYS A 255 7.47 34.81 26.42
N GLU A 256 7.64 34.95 25.11
CA GLU A 256 8.79 34.41 24.41
C GLU A 256 10.02 35.10 25.02
N ASN A 257 10.68 34.41 25.94
CA ASN A 257 12.03 34.79 26.29
C ASN A 257 12.85 34.62 25.01
N SER A 258 13.36 35.72 24.46
CA SER A 258 14.17 35.65 23.25
C SER A 258 15.31 34.66 23.48
N VAL A 259 15.50 33.75 22.53
CA VAL A 259 16.62 32.81 22.56
C VAL A 259 17.89 33.65 22.50
N ASN A 260 18.65 33.68 23.60
CA ASN A 260 19.91 34.40 23.65
C ASN A 260 20.98 33.55 22.97
N ASN A 261 21.64 34.06 21.91
CA ASN A 261 22.71 33.33 21.21
C ASN A 261 23.78 32.75 22.16
N LYS A 262 24.05 33.42 23.29
CA LYS A 262 24.98 32.94 24.33
C LYS A 262 24.59 31.59 24.94
N SER A 263 23.30 31.24 25.02
CA SER A 263 22.86 29.95 25.58
C SER A 263 23.04 28.79 24.59
N VAL A 264 23.04 29.08 23.28
CA VAL A 264 23.30 28.11 22.22
C VAL A 264 24.80 27.86 22.12
N ASP A 265 25.62 28.92 22.11
CA ASP A 265 27.08 28.81 22.02
C ASP A 265 27.70 28.09 23.23
N ALA A 266 27.09 28.22 24.41
CA ALA A 266 27.54 27.53 25.62
C ALA A 266 27.06 26.07 25.72
N SER A 267 26.20 25.61 24.81
CA SER A 267 25.61 24.27 24.87
C SER A 267 26.58 23.23 24.30
N VAL A 268 27.10 22.35 25.15
CA VAL A 268 27.97 21.24 24.72
C VAL A 268 27.13 19.98 24.54
N PRO A 269 27.09 19.38 23.34
CA PRO A 269 26.35 18.15 23.10
C PRO A 269 26.88 16.99 23.95
N THR A 270 25.96 16.31 24.64
CA THR A 270 26.21 15.10 25.43
C THR A 270 26.63 13.90 24.57
N ALA A 271 27.08 12.81 25.20
CA ALA A 271 27.52 11.63 24.46
C ALA A 271 26.37 10.97 23.68
N SER A 272 25.15 10.92 24.21
CA SER A 272 23.97 10.42 23.49
C SER A 272 23.60 11.31 22.30
N GLN A 273 23.66 12.64 22.45
CA GLN A 273 23.41 13.57 21.35
C GLN A 273 24.43 13.42 20.22
N ARG A 274 25.72 13.29 20.55
CA ARG A 274 26.74 13.03 19.52
C ARG A 274 26.53 11.67 18.84
N ALA A 275 26.05 10.67 19.57
CA ALA A 275 25.75 9.35 19.01
C ALA A 275 24.58 9.36 17.99
N THR A 276 23.71 10.39 17.99
CA THR A 276 22.64 10.52 16.99
C THR A 276 23.12 11.15 15.68
N TYR A 277 24.29 11.79 15.62
CA TYR A 277 24.78 12.48 14.40
C TYR A 277 24.88 11.54 13.20
N LYS A 278 25.36 10.31 13.41
CA LYS A 278 25.42 9.29 12.36
C LYS A 278 24.06 8.91 11.77
N PHE A 279 22.97 9.03 12.54
CA PHE A 279 21.63 8.77 12.01
C PHE A 279 21.24 9.83 10.99
N PHE A 280 21.53 11.11 11.27
CA PHE A 280 21.28 12.19 10.33
C PHE A 280 22.13 12.08 9.07
N VAL A 281 23.39 11.68 9.19
CA VAL A 281 24.26 11.41 8.03
C VAL A 281 23.67 10.31 7.15
N VAL A 282 23.24 9.19 7.75
CA VAL A 282 22.59 8.10 7.00
C VAL A 282 21.25 8.55 6.41
N ALA A 283 20.47 9.37 7.12
CA ALA A 283 19.22 9.91 6.60
C ALA A 283 19.45 10.81 5.37
N VAL A 284 20.49 11.64 5.37
CA VAL A 284 20.89 12.43 4.19
C VAL A 284 21.32 11.52 3.03
N ALA A 285 22.08 10.46 3.29
CA ALA A 285 22.46 9.49 2.27
C ALA A 285 21.23 8.78 1.68
N LEU A 286 20.29 8.34 2.51
CA LEU A 286 19.02 7.75 2.08
C LEU A 286 18.16 8.72 1.29
N PHE A 287 18.10 9.98 1.70
CA PHE A 287 17.40 11.03 0.97
C PHE A 287 18.01 11.22 -0.43
N PHE A 288 19.33 11.21 -0.54
CA PHE A 288 20.00 11.24 -1.84
C PHE A 288 19.67 10.01 -2.69
N VAL A 289 19.73 8.80 -2.12
CA VAL A 289 19.32 7.56 -2.82
C VAL A 289 17.86 7.65 -3.28
N GLN A 290 16.96 8.18 -2.44
CA GLN A 290 15.55 8.37 -2.77
C GLN A 290 15.35 9.32 -3.96
N ILE A 291 16.08 10.44 -4.01
CA ILE A 291 16.04 11.37 -5.14
C ILE A 291 16.52 10.67 -6.41
N VAL A 292 17.69 10.01 -6.37
CA VAL A 292 18.25 9.31 -7.54
C VAL A 292 17.29 8.22 -8.04
N ALA A 293 16.74 7.41 -7.13
CA ALA A 293 15.76 6.38 -7.46
C ALA A 293 14.47 6.96 -8.05
N GLY A 294 14.02 8.13 -7.56
CA GLY A 294 12.87 8.85 -8.12
C GLY A 294 13.13 9.36 -9.53
N VAL A 295 14.31 9.96 -9.76
CA VAL A 295 14.73 10.38 -11.10
C VAL A 295 14.75 9.18 -12.04
N LEU A 296 15.39 8.07 -11.66
CA LEU A 296 15.44 6.85 -12.47
C LEU A 296 14.05 6.24 -12.77
N THR A 297 13.10 6.38 -11.84
CA THR A 297 11.72 5.92 -12.02
C THR A 297 10.96 6.77 -13.05
N ILE A 298 11.03 8.10 -12.96
CA ILE A 298 10.41 9.03 -13.93
C ILE A 298 11.05 8.88 -15.30
N HIS A 299 12.33 8.58 -15.32
CA HIS A 299 13.15 8.49 -16.49
C HIS A 299 12.69 7.37 -17.47
N ASP A 300 12.02 6.32 -16.99
CA ASP A 300 11.34 5.32 -17.85
C ASP A 300 10.20 5.92 -18.69
N PHE A 301 9.57 7.01 -18.23
CA PHE A 301 8.52 7.70 -18.99
C PHE A 301 9.06 8.57 -20.13
N VAL A 302 10.28 9.07 -20.01
CA VAL A 302 10.86 10.08 -20.93
C VAL A 302 11.79 9.45 -21.97
N GLY A 303 12.13 8.16 -21.83
CA GLY A 303 12.82 7.38 -22.88
C GLY A 303 14.34 7.61 -23.00
N PHE A 304 14.95 8.35 -22.06
CA PHE A 304 16.40 8.60 -22.03
C PHE A 304 17.22 7.40 -21.48
N THR A 305 16.63 6.20 -21.32
CA THR A 305 17.17 5.13 -20.41
C THR A 305 18.46 4.51 -20.95
N THR A 306 18.78 4.85 -22.20
CA THR A 306 20.01 4.52 -22.88
C THR A 306 21.03 5.64 -22.67
N PHE A 307 21.97 5.40 -21.76
CA PHE A 307 23.09 6.33 -21.52
C PHE A 307 24.37 5.74 -22.13
N TYR A 308 25.01 6.47 -23.06
CA TYR A 308 26.18 5.99 -23.81
C TYR A 308 26.01 4.59 -24.45
N GLY A 309 24.79 4.24 -24.90
CA GLY A 309 24.49 2.95 -25.52
C GLY A 309 24.10 1.82 -24.54
N TYR A 310 24.15 2.06 -23.23
CA TYR A 310 23.71 1.10 -22.21
C TYR A 310 22.31 1.44 -21.71
N ASN A 311 21.39 0.47 -21.80
CA ASN A 311 20.04 0.63 -21.28
C ASN A 311 20.00 0.30 -19.78
N ILE A 312 19.97 1.33 -18.93
CA ILE A 312 19.99 1.19 -17.47
C ILE A 312 18.77 0.42 -16.97
N SER A 313 17.64 0.43 -17.70
CA SER A 313 16.40 -0.23 -17.28
C SER A 313 16.47 -1.76 -17.31
N GLU A 314 17.46 -2.36 -17.98
CA GLU A 314 17.71 -3.80 -17.91
C GLU A 314 18.27 -4.22 -16.55
N LEU A 315 19.14 -3.37 -15.97
CA LEU A 315 19.72 -3.60 -14.66
C LEU A 315 18.79 -3.11 -13.55
N LEU A 316 18.36 -1.86 -13.64
CA LEU A 316 17.50 -1.17 -12.67
C LEU A 316 16.12 -0.98 -13.27
N GLN A 317 15.33 -2.05 -13.25
CA GLN A 317 13.95 -2.05 -13.70
C GLN A 317 13.10 -1.13 -12.82
N ILE A 318 12.00 -0.62 -13.35
CA ILE A 318 11.13 0.31 -12.63
C ILE A 318 10.62 -0.25 -11.29
N THR A 319 10.38 -1.56 -11.22
CA THR A 319 9.97 -2.23 -9.99
C THR A 319 11.01 -2.09 -8.87
N ILE A 320 12.30 -2.00 -9.22
CA ILE A 320 13.41 -1.80 -8.29
C ILE A 320 13.55 -0.33 -7.93
N THR A 321 13.59 0.57 -8.93
CA THR A 321 13.83 1.99 -8.69
C THR A 321 12.69 2.63 -7.92
N ARG A 322 11.45 2.23 -8.20
CA ARG A 322 10.27 2.71 -7.47
C ARG A 322 10.24 2.14 -6.05
N SER A 323 10.50 0.85 -5.87
CA SER A 323 10.68 0.24 -4.53
C SER A 323 11.66 1.03 -3.68
N TRP A 324 12.84 1.34 -4.22
CA TRP A 324 13.87 2.10 -3.51
C TRP A 324 13.42 3.53 -3.20
N HIS A 325 12.73 4.18 -4.14
CA HIS A 325 12.21 5.54 -3.94
C HIS A 325 11.19 5.59 -2.81
N VAL A 326 10.17 4.74 -2.86
CA VAL A 326 9.05 4.70 -1.89
C VAL A 326 9.58 4.28 -0.52
N GLN A 327 10.31 3.17 -0.41
CA GLN A 327 10.82 2.70 0.89
C GLN A 327 11.82 3.66 1.52
N SER A 328 12.75 4.22 0.73
CA SER A 328 13.71 5.17 1.28
C SER A 328 13.01 6.41 1.82
N SER A 329 11.92 6.86 1.19
CA SER A 329 11.13 8.01 1.66
C SER A 329 10.58 7.82 3.09
N ILE A 330 10.14 6.60 3.42
CA ILE A 330 9.68 6.25 4.77
C ILE A 330 10.89 6.18 5.72
N LEU A 331 11.94 5.46 5.32
CA LEU A 331 13.07 5.15 6.21
C LEU A 331 13.88 6.38 6.62
N TRP A 332 14.17 7.32 5.72
CA TRP A 332 14.95 8.50 6.10
C TRP A 332 14.15 9.44 7.01
N ILE A 333 12.86 9.64 6.74
CA ILE A 333 11.97 10.45 7.58
C ILE A 333 11.86 9.83 8.98
N ALA A 334 11.59 8.53 9.06
CA ALA A 334 11.53 7.81 10.34
C ALA A 334 12.86 7.90 11.10
N THR A 335 13.98 7.74 10.40
CA THR A 335 15.33 7.86 10.98
C THR A 335 15.57 9.24 11.59
N CYS A 336 15.14 10.32 10.91
CA CYS A 336 15.22 11.69 11.43
C CYS A 336 14.39 11.87 12.71
N TRP A 337 13.16 11.36 12.76
CA TRP A 337 12.31 11.44 13.96
C TRP A 337 12.86 10.61 15.13
N ILE A 338 13.37 9.41 14.86
CA ILE A 338 14.05 8.58 15.85
C ILE A 338 15.27 9.31 16.41
N ALA A 339 16.15 9.82 15.53
CA ALA A 339 17.35 10.54 15.93
C ALA A 339 17.02 11.83 16.70
N GLY A 340 16.04 12.61 16.22
CA GLY A 340 15.58 13.85 16.85
C GLY A 340 14.99 13.61 18.24
N SER A 341 14.14 12.59 18.39
CA SER A 341 13.54 12.24 19.69
C SER A 341 14.59 11.80 20.72
N ILE A 342 15.66 11.13 20.29
CA ILE A 342 16.79 10.78 21.17
C ILE A 342 17.62 12.02 21.51
N PHE A 343 17.88 12.88 20.52
CA PHE A 343 18.68 14.09 20.66
C PHE A 343 18.12 15.08 21.70
N ILE A 344 16.79 15.14 21.84
CA ILE A 344 16.12 16.03 22.82
C ILE A 344 16.09 15.47 24.24
N LEU A 345 16.42 14.19 24.48
CA LEU A 345 16.31 13.58 25.81
C LEU A 345 17.12 14.33 26.89
N PRO A 346 18.38 14.75 26.65
CA PRO A 346 19.16 15.49 27.65
C PRO A 346 18.59 16.87 28.00
N SER A 347 17.76 17.44 27.12
CA SER A 347 17.03 18.69 27.38
C SER A 347 15.88 18.48 28.37
N ILE A 348 15.34 17.26 28.47
CA ILE A 348 14.31 16.87 29.44
C ILE A 348 14.97 16.50 30.78
N TYR A 349 16.02 15.69 30.74
CA TYR A 349 16.76 15.28 31.93
C TYR A 349 18.26 15.16 31.61
N ARG A 350 19.08 16.04 32.20
CA ARG A 350 20.51 16.17 31.85
C ARG A 350 21.36 14.94 32.15
N GLN A 351 21.00 14.14 33.15
CA GLN A 351 21.80 12.97 33.52
C GLN A 351 21.49 11.79 32.61
N GLU A 352 22.49 11.37 31.83
CA GLU A 352 22.35 10.28 30.88
C GLU A 352 22.26 8.91 31.59
N PRO A 353 21.28 8.05 31.24
CA PRO A 353 21.21 6.70 31.77
C PRO A 353 22.48 5.89 31.45
N LYS A 354 22.89 5.00 32.36
CA LYS A 354 24.03 4.09 32.13
C LYS A 354 23.81 3.30 30.83
N ARG A 355 24.85 3.16 29.99
CA ARG A 355 24.84 2.43 28.71
C ARG A 355 23.85 2.97 27.65
N GLN A 356 23.38 4.21 27.76
CA GLN A 356 22.47 4.79 26.76
C GLN A 356 23.10 4.86 25.35
N VAL A 357 24.36 5.26 25.25
CA VAL A 357 25.12 5.30 23.98
C VAL A 357 25.22 3.92 23.33
N LEU A 358 25.39 2.85 24.13
CA LEU A 358 25.41 1.49 23.61
C LEU A 358 24.08 1.12 22.95
N LEU A 359 22.95 1.41 23.59
CA LEU A 359 21.63 1.16 23.02
C LEU A 359 21.40 1.96 21.74
N ILE A 360 21.82 3.23 21.70
CA ILE A 360 21.75 4.08 20.51
C ILE A 360 22.59 3.46 19.37
N ASN A 361 23.76 2.91 19.68
CA ASN A 361 24.60 2.23 18.69
C ASN A 361 24.01 0.92 18.19
N ILE A 362 23.36 0.13 19.06
CA ILE A 362 22.63 -1.08 18.68
C ILE A 362 21.47 -0.71 17.76
N LEU A 363 20.66 0.30 18.14
CA LEU A 363 19.57 0.81 17.32
C LEU A 363 20.05 1.23 15.93
N PHE A 364 21.16 1.97 15.87
CA PHE A 364 21.77 2.36 14.60
C PHE A 364 22.13 1.15 13.73
N GLY A 365 22.78 0.14 14.31
CA GLY A 365 23.14 -1.08 13.60
C GLY A 365 21.92 -1.83 13.05
N LEU A 366 20.84 -1.92 13.83
CA LEU A 366 19.58 -2.52 13.39
C LEU A 366 18.99 -1.76 12.20
N LEU A 367 18.87 -0.43 12.28
CA LEU A 367 18.32 0.38 11.18
C LEU A 367 19.18 0.31 9.91
N VAL A 368 20.51 0.34 10.04
CA VAL A 368 21.41 0.17 8.89
C VAL A 368 21.22 -1.21 8.25
N SER A 369 21.05 -2.26 9.06
CA SER A 369 20.79 -3.61 8.56
C SER A 369 19.47 -3.68 7.78
N VAL A 370 18.41 -3.02 8.27
CA VAL A 370 17.12 -2.90 7.56
C VAL A 370 17.29 -2.19 6.22
N VAL A 371 18.02 -1.07 6.20
CA VAL A 371 18.26 -0.30 4.97
C VAL A 371 19.00 -1.13 3.92
N VAL A 372 20.13 -1.74 4.30
CA VAL A 372 20.94 -2.56 3.38
C VAL A 372 20.13 -3.76 2.90
N GLY A 373 19.44 -4.42 3.83
CA GLY A 373 18.57 -5.55 3.55
C GLY A 373 17.44 -5.22 2.59
N MET A 374 16.77 -4.07 2.78
CA MET A 374 15.73 -3.58 1.88
C MET A 374 16.29 -3.27 0.49
N LEU A 375 17.41 -2.55 0.38
CA LEU A 375 17.98 -2.19 -0.92
C LEU A 375 18.38 -3.44 -1.72
N VAL A 376 19.08 -4.38 -1.08
CA VAL A 376 19.50 -5.65 -1.70
C VAL A 376 18.29 -6.53 -2.02
N GLY A 377 17.34 -6.65 -1.08
CA GLY A 377 16.16 -7.49 -1.24
C GLY A 377 15.24 -7.02 -2.36
N CYS A 378 14.98 -5.71 -2.45
CA CYS A 378 14.18 -5.13 -3.54
C CYS A 378 14.88 -5.17 -4.89
N PHE A 379 16.21 -5.30 -4.94
CA PHE A 379 16.95 -5.54 -6.19
C PHE A 379 16.88 -7.00 -6.63
N MET A 380 17.12 -7.93 -5.69
CA MET A 380 17.22 -9.36 -6.00
C MET A 380 15.86 -10.06 -6.16
N GLY A 381 14.83 -9.60 -5.45
CA GLY A 381 13.49 -10.19 -5.45
C GLY A 381 12.83 -10.19 -6.84
N PRO A 382 12.59 -9.01 -7.45
CA PRO A 382 11.93 -8.92 -8.75
C PRO A 382 12.74 -9.55 -9.90
N LYS A 383 14.07 -9.67 -9.74
CA LYS A 383 14.94 -10.39 -10.68
C LYS A 383 14.90 -11.91 -10.51
N ASN A 384 14.08 -12.44 -9.59
CA ASN A 384 13.97 -13.86 -9.28
C ASN A 384 15.31 -14.52 -8.88
N LEU A 385 16.22 -13.78 -8.22
CA LEU A 385 17.54 -14.28 -7.82
C LEU A 385 17.52 -15.04 -6.47
N LEU A 386 16.41 -14.99 -5.75
CA LEU A 386 16.28 -15.54 -4.40
C LEU A 386 15.48 -16.85 -4.33
N GLY A 387 14.91 -17.32 -5.44
CA GLY A 387 14.01 -18.48 -5.46
C GLY A 387 12.92 -18.36 -4.38
N ASP A 388 12.68 -19.43 -3.64
CA ASP A 388 11.64 -19.48 -2.59
C ASP A 388 11.88 -18.53 -1.41
N HIS A 389 13.08 -17.97 -1.26
CA HIS A 389 13.42 -17.03 -0.19
C HIS A 389 13.07 -15.57 -0.50
N TRP A 390 12.45 -15.30 -1.66
CA TRP A 390 12.07 -13.95 -2.10
C TRP A 390 11.25 -13.20 -1.05
N ARG A 391 10.29 -13.86 -0.38
CA ARG A 391 9.42 -13.24 0.63
C ARG A 391 10.14 -12.95 1.96
N LEU A 392 11.13 -13.76 2.31
CA LEU A 392 11.87 -13.62 3.56
C LEU A 392 12.95 -12.53 3.47
N LEU A 393 13.75 -12.57 2.41
CA LEU A 393 14.96 -11.75 2.24
C LEU A 393 14.82 -10.66 1.16
N GLY A 394 13.94 -10.89 0.19
CA GLY A 394 13.74 -10.06 -0.98
C GLY A 394 12.71 -8.96 -0.73
N ASN A 395 11.59 -9.05 -1.43
CA ASN A 395 10.48 -8.11 -1.32
C ASN A 395 9.16 -8.82 -0.96
N GLN A 396 8.18 -8.14 -0.37
CA GLN A 396 6.83 -8.70 -0.14
C GLN A 396 5.82 -8.32 -1.23
N GLY A 397 6.19 -7.42 -2.14
CA GLY A 397 5.39 -7.09 -3.33
C GLY A 397 4.16 -6.21 -3.08
N TRP A 398 4.03 -5.63 -1.88
CA TRP A 398 3.03 -4.60 -1.57
C TRP A 398 3.70 -3.24 -1.43
N GLU A 399 3.14 -2.23 -2.11
CA GLU A 399 3.60 -0.85 -1.99
C GLU A 399 3.64 -0.41 -0.51
N PHE A 400 4.67 0.34 -0.12
CA PHE A 400 5.00 0.75 1.25
C PHE A 400 5.43 -0.36 2.22
N VAL A 401 5.21 -1.64 1.90
CA VAL A 401 5.62 -2.82 2.70
C VAL A 401 6.49 -3.78 1.88
N GLU A 402 7.35 -3.23 1.03
CA GLU A 402 8.18 -3.96 0.09
C GLU A 402 9.28 -4.74 0.80
N LEU A 403 9.84 -4.28 1.93
CA LEU A 403 10.95 -4.95 2.60
C LEU A 403 10.61 -6.40 3.02
N GLY A 404 11.49 -7.37 2.75
CA GLY A 404 11.27 -8.78 3.12
C GLY A 404 10.96 -9.01 4.61
N LYS A 405 10.25 -10.11 4.93
CA LYS A 405 9.76 -10.39 6.29
C LYS A 405 10.86 -10.40 7.36
N LEU A 406 12.08 -10.85 7.05
CA LEU A 406 13.19 -10.80 8.00
C LEU A 406 13.50 -9.36 8.40
N TRP A 407 13.61 -8.46 7.42
CA TRP A 407 13.90 -7.04 7.63
C TRP A 407 12.77 -6.34 8.37
N GLN A 408 11.53 -6.80 8.20
CA GLN A 408 10.36 -6.30 8.94
C GLN A 408 10.48 -6.62 10.43
N VAL A 409 10.90 -7.85 10.76
CA VAL A 409 11.16 -8.26 12.16
C VAL A 409 12.32 -7.46 12.75
N VAL A 410 13.40 -7.23 11.99
CA VAL A 410 14.55 -6.41 12.44
C VAL A 410 14.12 -4.95 12.67
N LEU A 411 13.27 -4.39 11.81
CA LEU A 411 12.71 -3.05 11.98
C LEU A 411 11.84 -2.97 13.24
N PHE A 412 11.00 -3.98 13.50
CA PHE A 412 10.22 -4.03 14.73
C PHE A 412 11.11 -4.09 15.98
N ALA A 413 12.17 -4.90 15.95
CA ALA A 413 13.16 -4.94 17.02
C ALA A 413 13.84 -3.56 17.23
N ALA A 414 14.14 -2.84 16.14
CA ALA A 414 14.66 -1.48 16.22
C ALA A 414 13.67 -0.52 16.90
N LEU A 415 12.38 -0.58 16.57
CA LEU A 415 11.34 0.23 17.23
C LEU A 415 11.21 -0.08 18.72
N ILE A 416 11.30 -1.35 19.12
CA ILE A 416 11.33 -1.74 20.54
C ILE A 416 12.55 -1.15 21.26
N VAL A 417 13.74 -1.26 20.66
CA VAL A 417 14.97 -0.68 21.23
C VAL A 417 14.84 0.84 21.35
N TRP A 418 14.25 1.51 20.35
CA TRP A 418 13.95 2.94 20.40
C TRP A 418 12.99 3.29 21.54
N ALA A 419 11.89 2.55 21.70
CA ALA A 419 10.97 2.74 22.82
C ALA A 419 11.65 2.58 24.19
N VAL A 420 12.55 1.60 24.33
CA VAL A 420 13.37 1.41 25.54
C VAL A 420 14.30 2.59 25.77
N ILE A 421 14.97 3.12 24.74
CA ILE A 421 15.85 4.29 24.83
C ILE A 421 15.07 5.51 25.32
N ILE A 422 13.92 5.78 24.72
CA ILE A 422 13.05 6.92 25.08
C ILE A 422 12.54 6.76 26.51
N TYR A 423 11.98 5.60 26.87
CA TYR A 423 11.52 5.32 28.23
C TYR A 423 12.62 5.56 29.26
N ARG A 424 13.84 5.05 29.03
CA ARG A 424 14.98 5.24 29.95
C ARG A 424 15.37 6.71 30.09
N GLY A 425 15.32 7.48 29.00
CA GLY A 425 15.66 8.90 29.01
C GLY A 425 14.64 9.77 29.73
N VAL A 426 13.34 9.48 29.57
CA VAL A 426 12.28 10.28 30.21
C VAL A 426 11.94 9.82 31.62
N LYS A 427 12.13 8.53 31.96
CA LYS A 427 11.73 7.93 33.25
C LYS A 427 12.11 8.77 34.48
N PRO A 428 13.33 9.33 34.62
CA PRO A 428 13.68 10.15 35.77
C PRO A 428 12.84 11.42 35.89
N ALA A 429 12.46 12.01 34.75
CA ALA A 429 11.64 13.22 34.68
C ALA A 429 10.14 12.96 34.84
N LEU A 430 9.66 11.72 34.76
CA LEU A 430 8.23 11.41 34.89
C LEU A 430 7.70 11.57 36.32
N LYS A 431 8.58 11.47 37.33
CA LYS A 431 8.18 11.56 38.75
C LYS A 431 7.67 12.97 39.07
N GLY A 432 6.44 13.06 39.58
CA GLY A 432 5.83 14.34 39.97
C GLY A 432 5.32 15.20 38.81
N GLN A 433 5.42 14.70 37.56
CA GLN A 433 4.86 15.38 36.39
C GLN A 433 3.42 14.93 36.12
N SER A 434 2.62 15.84 35.54
CA SER A 434 1.28 15.50 35.03
C SER A 434 1.38 14.54 33.85
N ALA A 435 0.43 13.62 33.71
CA ALA A 435 0.30 12.72 32.57
C ALA A 435 0.12 13.46 31.22
N PHE A 436 -0.17 14.77 31.26
CA PHE A 436 -0.28 15.65 30.09
C PHE A 436 0.98 16.45 29.77
N SER A 437 2.06 16.25 30.54
CA SER A 437 3.34 16.92 30.27
C SER A 437 4.02 16.33 29.03
N LEU A 438 4.85 17.15 28.39
CA LEU A 438 5.57 16.78 27.17
C LEU A 438 6.34 15.44 27.27
N PRO A 439 7.04 15.11 28.39
CA PRO A 439 7.73 13.83 28.52
C PRO A 439 6.81 12.60 28.45
N TYR A 440 5.60 12.69 29.01
CA TYR A 440 4.61 11.60 28.90
C TYR A 440 4.08 11.48 27.47
N TRP A 441 3.80 12.60 26.79
CA TRP A 441 3.35 12.57 25.40
C TRP A 441 4.39 11.98 24.44
N ILE A 442 5.67 12.31 24.60
CA ILE A 442 6.75 11.67 23.84
C ILE A 442 6.71 10.15 24.05
N LEU A 443 6.61 9.70 25.30
CA LEU A 443 6.55 8.27 25.61
C LEU A 443 5.31 7.60 25.00
N TYR A 444 4.12 8.20 25.16
CA TYR A 444 2.88 7.67 24.59
C TYR A 444 2.94 7.57 23.08
N SER A 445 3.46 8.58 22.38
CA SER A 445 3.62 8.55 20.93
C SER A 445 4.57 7.44 20.48
N VAL A 446 5.73 7.29 21.12
CA VAL A 446 6.71 6.24 20.76
C VAL A 446 6.16 4.83 21.01
N VAL A 447 5.49 4.63 22.15
CA VAL A 447 4.84 3.35 22.47
C VAL A 447 3.70 3.06 21.48
N ALA A 448 2.88 4.06 21.16
CA ALA A 448 1.81 3.91 20.17
C ALA A 448 2.35 3.53 18.79
N ILE A 449 3.40 4.19 18.29
CA ILE A 449 4.06 3.85 17.02
C ILE A 449 4.55 2.40 17.04
N THR A 450 5.19 1.98 18.13
CA THR A 450 5.72 0.62 18.27
C THR A 450 4.59 -0.42 18.28
N ILE A 451 3.50 -0.17 19.01
CA ILE A 451 2.35 -1.08 19.06
C ILE A 451 1.62 -1.13 17.72
N LEU A 452 1.38 0.02 17.10
CA LEU A 452 0.69 0.10 15.80
C LEU A 452 1.47 -0.63 14.71
N PHE A 453 2.81 -0.68 14.79
CA PHE A 453 3.61 -1.46 13.85
C PHE A 453 3.29 -2.97 13.89
N LEU A 454 2.69 -3.51 14.95
CA LEU A 454 2.25 -4.92 14.99
C LEU A 454 1.23 -5.25 13.90
N SER A 455 0.42 -4.28 13.46
CA SER A 455 -0.55 -4.49 12.38
C SER A 455 0.13 -4.88 11.06
N SER A 456 1.39 -4.48 10.85
CA SER A 456 2.17 -4.84 9.66
C SER A 456 2.42 -6.35 9.53
N PHE A 457 2.31 -7.12 10.63
CA PHE A 457 2.48 -8.57 10.60
C PHE A 457 1.18 -9.34 10.33
N VAL A 458 0.02 -8.65 10.36
CA VAL A 458 -1.28 -9.27 10.07
C VAL A 458 -1.44 -9.52 8.57
N GLY A 459 -0.92 -8.62 7.73
CA GLY A 459 -0.78 -8.82 6.30
C GLY A 459 0.49 -9.61 5.98
N GLY A 460 0.34 -10.79 5.39
CA GLY A 460 1.48 -11.62 4.98
C GLY A 460 1.05 -12.94 4.44
#